data_AF-A0A544U9K4-F1
#
_entry.id   AF-A0A544U9K4-F1
#
_cell.length_a   1.000
_cell.length_b   1.000
_cell.length_c   1.000
_cell.angle_alpha   90.00
_cell.angle_beta   90.00
_cell.angle_gamma   90.00
#
_symmetry.space_group_name_H-M   'P 1'
#
loop_
_entity.id
_entity.type
_entity.pdbx_description
1 polymer ?
#
loop_
_entity_poly.entity_id
_entity_poly.type
_entity_poly.pdbx_seq_one_letter_code
_entity_poly.pdbx_strand_id
1 'polypeptide(L)'
;MCINKDNCNCLSTRKECDNFGPFVAKNLNCINLEIENSEENNGGSIIPFSSGNTQTVVENILGNNLASLIGFGTAIDLVPIANNTINLTGLLTEAFTVPRAGNITAISASYTALGGQVESGSVTIRAQIFRAPIGSNSFTGTSASVDLAPTITEPIPLGLLVFASANIPPVPVAPGDQLLMVFYISSLPGDTTVDLILGTASAGITIV
;
A
#
# COMPACT_ATOMS: atom_id res chain seq x y z
N MET A 1 52.28 -2.64 -23.02
CA MET A 1 52.52 -2.94 -24.45
C MET A 1 51.76 -4.22 -24.77
N CYS A 2 50.54 -4.08 -25.32
CA CYS A 2 49.74 -5.22 -25.77
C CYS A 2 49.80 -5.21 -27.31
N ILE A 3 50.24 -6.31 -27.88
CA ILE A 3 50.43 -6.52 -29.32
C ILE A 3 49.38 -7.54 -29.80
N ASN A 4 48.61 -7.12 -30.82
CA ASN A 4 47.91 -7.87 -31.88
C ASN A 4 46.98 -9.03 -31.47
N LYS A 5 45.91 -9.35 -32.18
CA LYS A 5 45.51 -9.15 -33.58
C LYS A 5 43.98 -9.29 -33.54
N ASP A 6 43.27 -8.51 -34.36
CA ASP A 6 41.80 -8.53 -34.50
C ASP A 6 41.02 -7.65 -33.49
N ASN A 7 41.08 -6.34 -33.77
CA ASN A 7 39.96 -5.39 -33.71
C ASN A 7 39.17 -5.09 -32.42
N CYS A 8 39.67 -5.42 -31.22
CA CYS A 8 39.21 -4.76 -29.99
C CYS A 8 40.40 -4.42 -29.11
N ASN A 9 41.02 -3.25 -29.29
CA ASN A 9 42.13 -2.82 -28.43
C ASN A 9 41.62 -1.92 -27.30
N CYS A 10 41.71 -2.47 -26.09
CA CYS A 10 41.38 -1.94 -24.78
C CYS A 10 41.91 -0.50 -24.55
N LEU A 11 41.04 0.51 -24.61
CA LEU A 11 41.32 1.84 -24.08
C LEU A 11 40.05 2.49 -23.53
N SER A 12 39.60 2.04 -22.37
CA SER A 12 39.05 2.97 -21.39
C SER A 12 39.79 2.76 -20.08
N THR A 13 40.80 3.60 -19.87
CA THR A 13 41.13 4.07 -18.52
C THR A 13 39.81 4.41 -17.82
N ARG A 14 39.64 4.01 -16.56
CA ARG A 14 38.54 4.54 -15.74
C ARG A 14 38.54 6.06 -15.90
N LYS A 15 37.55 6.61 -16.62
CA LYS A 15 37.32 8.05 -16.65
C LYS A 15 36.61 8.37 -15.35
N GLU A 16 37.39 8.62 -14.31
CA GLU A 16 36.88 9.33 -13.15
C GLU A 16 36.38 10.69 -13.66
N CYS A 17 35.10 10.98 -13.40
CA CYS A 17 34.47 12.21 -13.86
C CYS A 17 34.88 13.33 -12.91
N ASP A 18 35.92 14.07 -13.27
CA ASP A 18 36.46 15.17 -12.45
C ASP A 18 35.56 16.42 -12.39
N ASN A 19 34.38 16.39 -13.03
CA ASN A 19 33.44 17.51 -13.06
C ASN A 19 32.02 17.06 -12.68
N PHE A 20 31.53 17.56 -11.54
CA PHE A 20 30.14 17.41 -11.13
C PHE A 20 29.26 18.41 -11.91
N GLY A 21 28.66 17.94 -12.99
CA GLY A 21 27.66 18.65 -13.78
C GLY A 21 26.67 17.66 -14.43
N PRO A 22 25.59 18.14 -15.07
CA PRO A 22 24.67 17.25 -15.77
C PRO A 22 25.39 16.58 -16.94
N PHE A 23 25.53 15.26 -16.90
CA PHE A 23 26.05 14.50 -18.04
C PHE A 23 24.92 14.22 -19.03
N VAL A 24 25.17 14.50 -20.31
CA VAL A 24 24.25 14.16 -21.40
C VAL A 24 24.77 12.87 -22.04
N ALA A 25 24.09 11.75 -21.78
CA ALA A 25 24.37 10.50 -22.47
C ALA A 25 23.89 10.61 -23.92
N LYS A 26 24.78 10.98 -24.85
CA LYS A 26 24.46 11.14 -26.28
C LYS A 26 24.37 9.82 -27.04
N ASN A 27 24.86 8.71 -26.48
CA ASN A 27 24.88 7.42 -27.17
C ASN A 27 24.72 6.27 -26.18
N LEU A 28 23.62 5.52 -26.32
CA LEU A 28 23.29 4.36 -25.50
C LEU A 28 24.39 3.30 -25.54
N ASN A 29 25.10 3.17 -26.67
CA ASN A 29 26.17 2.18 -26.86
C ASN A 29 27.47 2.53 -26.12
N CYS A 30 27.57 3.72 -25.50
CA CYS A 30 28.70 4.11 -24.66
C CYS A 30 28.40 3.96 -23.16
N ILE A 31 27.20 3.48 -22.80
CA ILE A 31 26.87 3.10 -21.44
C ILE A 31 27.24 1.62 -21.33
N ASN A 32 28.28 1.32 -20.54
CA ASN A 32 28.49 -0.04 -20.07
C ASN A 32 27.35 -0.34 -19.09
N LEU A 33 26.25 -0.86 -19.60
CA LEU A 33 25.30 -1.58 -18.77
C LEU A 33 26.01 -2.88 -18.43
N GLU A 34 26.51 -3.00 -17.20
CA GLU A 34 26.80 -4.31 -16.65
C GLU A 34 25.46 -5.06 -16.64
N ILE A 35 25.17 -5.79 -17.73
CA ILE A 35 24.06 -6.75 -17.78
C ILE A 35 24.53 -7.97 -16.99
N GLU A 36 24.70 -7.82 -15.68
CA GLU A 36 24.46 -8.94 -14.77
C GLU A 36 22.96 -9.11 -14.77
N ASN A 37 22.44 -10.11 -15.49
CA ASN A 37 21.03 -10.50 -15.52
C ASN A 37 20.10 -9.31 -15.30
N SER A 38 19.89 -8.48 -16.33
CA SER A 38 18.92 -7.40 -16.24
C SER A 38 17.53 -8.01 -16.05
N GLU A 39 17.20 -8.39 -14.82
CA GLU A 39 15.91 -8.08 -14.25
C GLU A 39 15.69 -6.65 -14.67
N GLU A 40 14.79 -6.49 -15.63
CA GLU A 40 14.24 -5.20 -15.98
C GLU A 40 13.89 -4.60 -14.62
N ASN A 41 14.67 -3.61 -14.17
CA ASN A 41 14.34 -2.81 -13.01
C ASN A 41 13.09 -2.03 -13.42
N ASN A 42 11.97 -2.72 -13.59
CA ASN A 42 10.65 -2.14 -13.67
C ASN A 42 10.37 -1.69 -12.25
N GLY A 43 11.08 -0.61 -11.86
CA GLY A 43 11.09 -0.06 -10.52
C GLY A 43 9.66 0.30 -10.18
N GLY A 44 8.99 -0.64 -9.51
CA GLY A 44 7.64 -0.45 -9.05
C GLY A 44 7.60 0.80 -8.18
N SER A 45 6.51 1.55 -8.28
CA SER A 45 6.29 2.68 -7.39
C SER A 45 5.73 2.16 -6.08
N ILE A 46 6.36 2.56 -4.96
CA ILE A 46 5.77 2.38 -3.63
C ILE A 46 4.85 3.56 -3.38
N ILE A 47 3.57 3.29 -3.12
CA ILE A 47 2.59 4.31 -2.78
C ILE A 47 2.29 4.22 -1.27
N PRO A 48 2.68 5.24 -0.48
CA PRO A 48 2.44 5.26 0.96
C PRO A 48 1.06 5.80 1.31
N PHE A 49 0.50 5.26 2.39
CA PHE A 49 -0.71 5.74 3.06
C PHE A 49 -0.42 5.85 4.56
N SER A 50 -0.90 6.90 5.21
CA SER A 50 -0.71 7.16 6.63
C SER A 50 -1.87 7.99 7.18
N SER A 51 -2.34 7.65 8.37
CA SER A 51 -3.28 8.50 9.12
C SER A 51 -2.60 9.71 9.79
N GLY A 52 -1.27 9.78 9.78
CA GLY A 52 -0.52 10.84 10.44
C GLY A 52 -0.82 10.92 11.94
N ASN A 53 -1.17 12.11 12.41
CA ASN A 53 -1.62 12.36 13.79
C ASN A 53 -3.14 12.20 13.97
N THR A 54 -3.87 11.88 12.89
CA THR A 54 -5.31 11.64 12.95
C THR A 54 -5.53 10.25 13.55
N GLN A 55 -6.36 10.19 14.58
CA GLN A 55 -6.81 8.92 15.15
C GLN A 55 -7.64 8.18 14.11
N THR A 56 -7.41 6.89 13.97
CA THR A 56 -8.22 5.99 13.14
C THR A 56 -9.19 5.22 14.02
N VAL A 57 -10.42 5.06 13.58
CA VAL A 57 -11.48 4.32 14.28
C VAL A 57 -12.06 3.26 13.37
N VAL A 58 -11.95 2.00 13.79
CA VAL A 58 -12.60 0.87 13.13
C VAL A 58 -13.57 0.22 14.09
N GLU A 59 -14.76 -0.11 13.61
CA GLU A 59 -15.82 -0.67 14.44
C GLU A 59 -16.52 -1.81 13.67
N ASN A 60 -16.96 -2.82 14.40
CA ASN A 60 -17.92 -3.79 13.92
C ASN A 60 -19.14 -3.76 14.83
N ILE A 61 -20.31 -3.61 14.22
CA ILE A 61 -21.59 -3.62 14.93
C ILE A 61 -22.44 -4.72 14.34
N LEU A 62 -22.58 -5.83 15.05
CA LEU A 62 -23.47 -6.94 14.67
C LEU A 62 -23.20 -7.42 13.23
N GLY A 63 -21.92 -7.62 12.89
CA GLY A 63 -21.48 -8.04 11.56
C GLY A 63 -21.29 -6.91 10.55
N ASN A 64 -21.74 -5.68 10.85
CA ASN A 64 -21.57 -4.54 9.96
C ASN A 64 -20.25 -3.83 10.24
N ASN A 65 -19.37 -3.80 9.25
CA ASN A 65 -18.08 -3.14 9.36
C ASN A 65 -18.19 -1.64 9.07
N LEU A 66 -17.70 -0.84 10.02
CA LEU A 66 -17.40 0.57 9.86
C LEU A 66 -15.88 0.72 9.80
N ALA A 67 -15.40 1.21 8.67
CA ALA A 67 -13.99 1.26 8.33
C ALA A 67 -13.38 2.63 8.57
N SER A 68 -12.05 2.64 8.71
CA SER A 68 -11.23 3.83 8.63
C SER A 68 -10.53 3.88 7.27
N LEU A 69 -10.69 5.00 6.57
CA LEU A 69 -10.02 5.29 5.32
C LEU A 69 -8.80 6.14 5.65
N ILE A 70 -7.61 5.75 5.18
CA ILE A 70 -6.39 6.53 5.43
C ILE A 70 -5.75 7.01 4.13
N GLY A 71 -5.09 8.16 4.21
CA GLY A 71 -4.52 8.84 3.04
C GLY A 71 -3.13 9.40 3.30
N PHE A 72 -2.95 10.71 3.10
CA PHE A 72 -1.64 11.37 3.12
C PHE A 72 -1.40 12.17 4.41
N GLY A 73 -1.75 11.59 5.56
CA GLY A 73 -1.65 12.21 6.89
C GLY A 73 -3.00 12.46 7.58
N THR A 74 -4.10 12.02 6.99
CA THR A 74 -5.46 12.14 7.50
C THR A 74 -6.20 10.81 7.45
N ALA A 75 -7.32 10.74 8.17
CA ALA A 75 -8.22 9.60 8.15
C ALA A 75 -9.69 10.06 8.10
N ILE A 76 -10.53 9.26 7.44
CA ILE A 76 -11.99 9.38 7.47
C ILE A 76 -12.52 8.10 8.10
N ASP A 77 -13.10 8.23 9.28
CA ASP A 77 -13.50 7.10 10.10
C ASP A 77 -14.98 6.75 9.98
N LEU A 78 -15.32 5.57 10.51
CA LEU A 78 -16.68 5.06 10.62
C LEU A 78 -17.44 5.00 9.29
N VAL A 79 -16.72 4.72 8.20
CA VAL A 79 -17.29 4.61 6.86
C VAL A 79 -17.89 3.20 6.67
N PRO A 80 -19.20 3.07 6.41
CA PRO A 80 -19.82 1.76 6.29
C PRO A 80 -19.35 1.01 5.04
N ILE A 81 -18.99 -0.26 5.23
CA ILE A 81 -18.74 -1.21 4.13
C ILE A 81 -20.00 -2.05 3.93
N ALA A 82 -20.59 -1.98 2.74
CA ALA A 82 -21.73 -2.81 2.37
C ALA A 82 -21.34 -3.71 1.19
N ASN A 83 -21.41 -5.03 1.36
CA ASN A 83 -21.09 -6.00 0.30
C ASN A 83 -19.72 -5.74 -0.36
N ASN A 84 -18.68 -5.53 0.45
CA ASN A 84 -17.32 -5.21 -0.02
C ASN A 84 -17.25 -3.94 -0.90
N THR A 85 -18.19 -3.01 -0.70
CA THR A 85 -18.28 -1.75 -1.44
C THR A 85 -18.47 -0.58 -0.48
N ILE A 86 -17.85 0.56 -0.81
CA ILE A 86 -17.98 1.84 -0.12
C ILE A 86 -18.46 2.86 -1.15
N ASN A 87 -19.50 3.62 -0.82
CA ASN A 87 -19.99 4.71 -1.67
C ASN A 87 -19.69 6.06 -1.00
N LEU A 88 -18.84 6.87 -1.62
CA LEU A 88 -18.42 8.18 -1.13
C LEU A 88 -19.13 9.33 -1.85
N THR A 89 -20.27 9.09 -2.49
CA THR A 89 -21.03 10.15 -3.19
C THR A 89 -21.42 11.25 -2.21
N GLY A 90 -20.90 12.47 -2.45
CA GLY A 90 -21.15 13.63 -1.58
C GLY A 90 -20.34 13.64 -0.28
N LEU A 91 -19.38 12.73 -0.13
CA LEU A 91 -18.48 12.63 1.02
C LEU A 91 -17.04 12.98 0.63
N LEU A 92 -16.22 13.22 1.65
CA LEU A 92 -14.78 13.37 1.47
C LEU A 92 -14.14 12.01 1.13
N THR A 93 -12.97 12.05 0.51
CA THR A 93 -12.22 10.86 0.12
C THR A 93 -10.74 11.03 0.39
N GLU A 94 -10.09 9.94 0.80
CA GLU A 94 -8.63 9.81 0.95
C GLU A 94 -8.01 9.10 -0.27
N ALA A 95 -8.78 8.90 -1.34
CA ALA A 95 -8.32 8.18 -2.51
C ALA A 95 -7.36 9.02 -3.37
N PHE A 96 -6.39 8.36 -3.98
CA PHE A 96 -5.55 8.97 -5.02
C PHE A 96 -5.92 8.46 -6.40
N THR A 97 -5.66 9.27 -7.43
CA THR A 97 -5.92 8.90 -8.83
C THR A 97 -4.69 8.27 -9.48
N VAL A 98 -4.88 7.11 -10.09
CA VAL A 98 -3.85 6.35 -10.78
C VAL A 98 -3.46 7.06 -12.09
N PRO A 99 -2.17 7.41 -12.31
CA PRO A 99 -1.75 8.18 -13.48
C PRO A 99 -1.46 7.31 -14.72
N ARG A 100 -1.21 6.01 -14.55
CA ARG A 100 -0.87 5.07 -15.62
C ARG A 100 -1.36 3.67 -15.28
N ALA A 101 -1.54 2.83 -16.30
CA ALA A 101 -1.83 1.42 -16.08
C ALA A 101 -0.67 0.74 -15.34
N GLY A 102 -1.00 -0.27 -14.51
CA GLY A 102 -0.02 -1.05 -13.75
C GLY A 102 -0.69 -2.16 -12.97
N ASN A 103 0.08 -2.88 -12.17
CA ASN A 103 -0.43 -3.93 -11.29
C ASN A 103 0.02 -3.72 -9.84
N ILE A 104 -0.92 -3.80 -8.91
CA ILE A 104 -0.60 -3.89 -7.48
C ILE A 104 -0.06 -5.30 -7.22
N THR A 105 1.17 -5.40 -6.72
CA THR A 105 1.88 -6.68 -6.53
C THR A 105 2.28 -6.98 -5.10
N ALA A 106 2.30 -5.97 -4.23
CA ALA A 106 2.55 -6.15 -2.82
C ALA A 106 1.77 -5.14 -1.99
N ILE A 107 1.47 -5.51 -0.76
CA ILE A 107 0.86 -4.66 0.27
C ILE A 107 1.54 -4.92 1.61
N SER A 108 1.80 -3.86 2.35
CA SER A 108 2.26 -3.93 3.74
C SER A 108 1.47 -2.92 4.56
N ALA A 109 1.10 -3.29 5.78
CA ALA A 109 0.32 -2.42 6.65
C ALA A 109 0.67 -2.64 8.11
N SER A 110 0.58 -1.58 8.89
CA SER A 110 0.66 -1.61 10.35
C SER A 110 -0.47 -0.80 10.96
N TYR A 111 -0.91 -1.23 12.12
CA TYR A 111 -1.87 -0.51 12.96
C TYR A 111 -1.37 -0.51 14.39
N THR A 112 -1.35 0.66 15.02
CA THR A 112 -1.00 0.82 16.43
C THR A 112 -2.28 1.11 17.20
N ALA A 113 -2.74 0.13 17.97
CA ALA A 113 -3.91 0.29 18.82
C ALA A 113 -3.59 1.18 20.03
N LEU A 114 -4.45 2.15 20.29
CA LEU A 114 -4.38 3.11 21.39
C LEU A 114 -5.53 2.92 22.38
N GLY A 115 -6.40 1.94 22.16
CA GLY A 115 -7.54 1.63 23.01
C GLY A 115 -8.70 1.09 22.19
N GLY A 116 -9.83 0.89 22.84
CA GLY A 116 -11.00 0.31 22.23
C GLY A 116 -11.73 -0.63 23.18
N GLN A 117 -12.54 -1.50 22.60
CA GLN A 117 -13.26 -2.56 23.26
C GLN A 117 -13.37 -3.76 22.30
N VAL A 118 -13.06 -4.95 22.78
CA VAL A 118 -13.40 -6.22 22.11
C VAL A 118 -14.33 -7.02 23.03
N GLU A 119 -15.57 -7.25 22.60
CA GLU A 119 -16.62 -7.79 23.47
C GLU A 119 -16.47 -9.29 23.72
N SER A 120 -15.98 -10.05 22.74
CA SER A 120 -15.63 -11.45 22.95
C SER A 120 -14.46 -11.88 22.07
N GLY A 121 -13.75 -12.94 22.45
CA GLY A 121 -12.72 -13.56 21.62
C GLY A 121 -11.55 -12.65 21.23
N SER A 122 -11.21 -12.67 19.94
CA SER A 122 -10.13 -11.88 19.36
C SER A 122 -10.54 -11.33 18.00
N VAL A 123 -10.14 -10.10 17.71
CA VAL A 123 -10.41 -9.45 16.42
C VAL A 123 -9.14 -9.31 15.61
N THR A 124 -9.29 -9.32 14.29
CA THR A 124 -8.21 -9.10 13.33
C THR A 124 -8.55 -7.86 12.54
N ILE A 125 -7.60 -6.92 12.46
CA ILE A 125 -7.71 -5.77 11.57
C ILE A 125 -7.21 -6.21 10.19
N ARG A 126 -7.94 -5.86 9.14
CA ARG A 126 -7.54 -6.03 7.74
C ARG A 126 -7.27 -4.69 7.12
N ALA A 127 -6.16 -4.61 6.39
CA ALA A 127 -5.90 -3.53 5.44
C ALA A 127 -6.18 -4.05 4.03
N GLN A 128 -6.97 -3.31 3.24
CA GLN A 128 -7.35 -3.69 1.89
C GLN A 128 -7.42 -2.47 0.98
N ILE A 129 -7.00 -2.65 -0.26
CA ILE A 129 -7.20 -1.65 -1.31
C ILE A 129 -8.61 -1.77 -1.87
N PHE A 130 -9.33 -0.67 -1.86
CA PHE A 130 -10.57 -0.50 -2.61
C PHE A 130 -10.31 0.36 -3.85
N ARG A 131 -11.00 0.05 -4.95
CA ARG A 131 -10.84 0.73 -6.24
C ARG A 131 -12.18 1.24 -6.76
N ALA A 132 -12.20 2.48 -7.22
CA ALA A 132 -13.29 3.02 -8.04
C ALA A 132 -12.80 3.27 -9.48
N PRO A 133 -13.56 2.88 -10.51
CA PRO A 133 -13.23 3.22 -11.89
C PRO A 133 -13.41 4.72 -12.16
N ILE A 134 -12.82 5.22 -13.24
CA ILE A 134 -12.93 6.63 -13.66
C ILE A 134 -14.39 7.10 -13.68
N GLY A 135 -14.65 8.24 -13.02
CA GLY A 135 -15.98 8.86 -12.94
C GLY A 135 -16.94 8.21 -11.93
N SER A 136 -16.49 7.25 -11.12
CA SER A 136 -17.29 6.61 -10.06
C SER A 136 -16.87 7.09 -8.67
N ASN A 137 -17.85 7.19 -7.75
CA ASN A 137 -17.62 7.35 -6.30
C ASN A 137 -17.88 6.05 -5.53
N SER A 138 -18.11 4.94 -6.24
CA SER A 138 -18.31 3.62 -5.68
C SER A 138 -17.02 2.83 -5.76
N PHE A 139 -16.45 2.54 -4.60
CA PHE A 139 -15.20 1.83 -4.38
C PHE A 139 -15.49 0.38 -4.02
N THR A 140 -14.91 -0.58 -4.74
CA THR A 140 -15.06 -2.01 -4.45
C THR A 140 -13.72 -2.59 -3.98
N GLY A 141 -13.76 -3.39 -2.91
CA GLY A 141 -12.58 -4.03 -2.35
C GLY A 141 -11.93 -5.00 -3.33
N THR A 142 -10.63 -4.86 -3.54
CA THR A 142 -9.82 -5.70 -4.43
C THR A 142 -9.26 -6.92 -3.70
N SER A 143 -8.56 -7.82 -4.40
CA SER A 143 -7.82 -8.91 -3.76
C SER A 143 -6.51 -8.47 -3.08
N ALA A 144 -6.14 -7.20 -3.19
CA ALA A 144 -4.96 -6.65 -2.52
C ALA A 144 -5.29 -6.33 -1.06
N SER A 145 -5.03 -7.30 -0.17
CA SER A 145 -5.30 -7.18 1.26
C SER A 145 -4.31 -7.97 2.12
N VAL A 146 -4.15 -7.55 3.37
CA VAL A 146 -3.45 -8.30 4.43
C VAL A 146 -4.24 -8.26 5.74
N ASP A 147 -4.26 -9.39 6.44
CA ASP A 147 -4.75 -9.50 7.80
C ASP A 147 -3.59 -9.27 8.78
N LEU A 148 -3.74 -8.31 9.68
CA LEU A 148 -2.68 -7.89 10.59
C LEU A 148 -2.55 -8.86 11.76
N ALA A 149 -1.32 -9.16 12.17
CA ALA A 149 -1.03 -9.99 13.32
C ALA A 149 -0.14 -9.25 14.34
N PRO A 150 -0.22 -9.58 15.64
CA PRO A 150 -1.13 -10.55 16.27
C PRO A 150 -2.60 -10.09 16.26
N THR A 151 -3.54 -11.01 16.56
CA THR A 151 -4.94 -10.62 16.80
C THR A 151 -5.07 -9.81 18.08
N ILE A 152 -6.08 -8.94 18.14
CA ILE A 152 -6.32 -8.03 19.27
C ILE A 152 -7.35 -8.67 20.20
N THR A 153 -7.04 -8.70 21.49
CA THR A 153 -7.88 -9.24 22.56
C THR A 153 -7.98 -8.24 23.71
N GLU A 154 -9.02 -8.32 24.52
CA GLU A 154 -9.07 -7.60 25.80
C GLU A 154 -8.09 -8.18 26.83
N PRO A 155 -7.49 -7.34 27.70
CA PRO A 155 -7.45 -5.87 27.61
C PRO A 155 -6.54 -5.41 26.47
N ILE A 156 -6.96 -4.41 25.69
CA ILE A 156 -6.13 -3.86 24.59
C ILE A 156 -4.95 -3.08 25.18
N PRO A 157 -3.69 -3.51 24.97
CA PRO A 157 -2.54 -2.75 25.44
C PRO A 157 -2.40 -1.44 24.66
N LEU A 158 -2.14 -0.34 25.38
CA LEU A 158 -1.81 0.93 24.75
C LEU A 158 -0.52 0.79 23.93
N GLY A 159 -0.57 1.17 22.66
CA GLY A 159 0.56 1.07 21.74
C GLY A 159 0.79 -0.33 21.17
N LEU A 160 -0.20 -1.24 21.25
CA LEU A 160 -0.10 -2.55 20.61
C LEU A 160 0.05 -2.37 19.09
N LEU A 161 1.20 -2.76 18.56
CA LEU A 161 1.50 -2.74 17.13
C LEU A 161 1.14 -4.09 16.50
N VAL A 162 0.26 -4.06 15.51
CA VAL A 162 -0.04 -5.19 14.63
C VAL A 162 0.46 -4.88 13.22
N PHE A 163 0.97 -5.89 12.51
CA PHE A 163 1.61 -5.71 11.21
C PHE A 163 1.40 -6.93 10.32
N ALA A 164 1.36 -6.69 9.00
CA ALA A 164 1.51 -7.73 8.00
C ALA A 164 2.07 -7.16 6.69
N SER A 165 2.71 -8.04 5.92
CA SER A 165 3.24 -7.76 4.59
C SER A 165 3.09 -9.00 3.72
N ALA A 166 2.70 -8.81 2.47
CA ALA A 166 2.55 -9.89 1.51
C ALA A 166 2.81 -9.43 0.07
N ASN A 167 3.45 -10.30 -0.70
CA ASN A 167 3.32 -10.30 -2.16
C ASN A 167 1.97 -10.94 -2.51
N ILE A 168 1.27 -10.37 -3.48
CA ILE A 168 -0.09 -10.78 -3.86
C ILE A 168 -0.16 -11.10 -5.35
N PRO A 169 -1.16 -11.89 -5.79
CA PRO A 169 -1.50 -11.97 -7.20
C PRO A 169 -1.73 -10.56 -7.79
N PRO A 170 -1.20 -10.26 -8.98
CA PRO A 170 -1.31 -8.94 -9.60
C PRO A 170 -2.76 -8.44 -9.69
N VAL A 171 -3.01 -7.24 -9.18
CA VAL A 171 -4.31 -6.56 -9.32
C VAL A 171 -4.17 -5.42 -10.34
N PRO A 172 -4.81 -5.49 -11.50
CA PRO A 172 -4.66 -4.46 -12.53
C PRO A 172 -5.34 -3.17 -12.13
N VAL A 173 -4.69 -2.05 -12.47
CA VAL A 173 -5.21 -0.69 -12.35
C VAL A 173 -5.05 0.05 -13.67
N ALA A 174 -5.98 0.95 -13.98
CA ALA A 174 -6.00 1.74 -15.19
C ALA A 174 -5.85 3.25 -14.87
N PRO A 175 -5.40 4.07 -15.84
CA PRO A 175 -5.37 5.51 -15.66
C PRO A 175 -6.76 6.05 -15.31
N GLY A 176 -6.83 6.90 -14.28
CA GLY A 176 -8.09 7.49 -13.81
C GLY A 176 -8.85 6.63 -12.79
N ASP A 177 -8.43 5.39 -12.53
CA ASP A 177 -8.91 4.64 -11.37
C ASP A 177 -8.52 5.40 -10.09
N GLN A 178 -9.37 5.34 -9.08
CA GLN A 178 -9.07 5.84 -7.75
C GLN A 178 -8.81 4.69 -6.79
N LEU A 179 -7.74 4.76 -6.02
CA LEU A 179 -7.37 3.75 -5.03
C LEU A 179 -7.48 4.33 -3.62
N LEU A 180 -8.07 3.54 -2.74
CA LEU A 180 -8.37 3.89 -1.36
C LEU A 180 -7.83 2.79 -0.45
N MET A 181 -7.08 3.17 0.59
CA MET A 181 -6.62 2.24 1.62
C MET A 181 -7.65 2.20 2.76
N VAL A 182 -8.15 1.00 3.04
CA VAL A 182 -9.25 0.77 3.99
C VAL A 182 -8.81 -0.17 5.09
N PHE A 183 -8.97 0.25 6.34
CA PHE A 183 -8.79 -0.56 7.53
C PHE A 183 -10.14 -0.91 8.14
N TYR A 184 -10.39 -2.18 8.43
CA TYR A 184 -11.64 -2.65 9.06
C TYR A 184 -11.43 -3.98 9.80
N ILE A 185 -12.41 -4.41 10.59
CA ILE A 185 -12.35 -5.67 11.33
C ILE A 185 -12.77 -6.84 10.41
N SER A 186 -11.86 -7.79 10.15
CA SER A 186 -12.11 -8.90 9.20
C SER A 186 -12.55 -10.21 9.86
N SER A 187 -12.20 -10.44 11.13
CA SER A 187 -12.59 -11.64 11.87
C SER A 187 -13.43 -11.29 13.08
N LEU A 188 -14.59 -11.93 13.20
CA LEU A 188 -15.54 -11.74 14.29
C LEU A 188 -15.72 -13.03 15.09
N PRO A 189 -15.69 -12.95 16.42
CA PRO A 189 -16.23 -14.00 17.27
C PRO A 189 -17.75 -13.81 17.39
N GLY A 190 -18.49 -14.39 16.44
CA GLY A 190 -19.95 -14.40 16.44
C GLY A 190 -20.60 -13.09 15.97
N ASP A 191 -21.79 -13.21 15.39
CA ASP A 191 -22.51 -12.11 14.70
C ASP A 191 -23.23 -11.12 15.65
N THR A 192 -22.92 -11.19 16.96
CA THR A 192 -23.64 -10.45 18.01
C THR A 192 -22.75 -9.51 18.81
N THR A 193 -21.50 -9.31 18.43
CA THR A 193 -20.55 -8.45 19.17
C THR A 193 -20.54 -7.02 18.63
N VAL A 194 -20.19 -6.09 19.52
CA VAL A 194 -19.80 -4.73 19.18
C VAL A 194 -18.33 -4.55 19.54
N ASP A 195 -17.48 -4.46 18.52
CA ASP A 195 -16.03 -4.34 18.66
C ASP A 195 -15.59 -2.98 18.11
N LEU A 196 -14.77 -2.24 18.86
CA LEU A 196 -14.28 -0.91 18.53
C LEU A 196 -12.78 -0.87 18.77
N ILE A 197 -11.98 -0.51 17.76
CA ILE A 197 -10.55 -0.29 17.92
C ILE A 197 -10.18 1.14 17.51
N LEU A 198 -9.46 1.81 18.39
CA LEU A 198 -8.92 3.15 18.20
C LEU A 198 -7.41 3.07 18.04
N GLY A 199 -6.84 3.88 17.15
CA GLY A 199 -5.40 3.79 16.89
C GLY A 199 -4.85 4.76 15.86
N THR A 200 -3.72 4.39 15.28
CA THR A 200 -3.12 5.05 14.11
C THR A 200 -2.70 3.98 13.11
N ALA A 201 -2.81 4.27 11.82
CA ALA A 201 -2.54 3.29 10.77
C ALA A 201 -1.58 3.80 9.70
N SER A 202 -0.83 2.88 9.11
CA SER A 202 0.08 3.12 8.00
C SER A 202 0.04 1.94 7.05
N ALA A 203 0.14 2.20 5.76
CA ALA A 203 0.25 1.16 4.76
C ALA A 203 1.07 1.59 3.54
N GLY A 204 1.48 0.62 2.75
CA GLY A 204 2.13 0.85 1.47
C GLY A 204 1.77 -0.24 0.49
N ILE A 205 1.65 0.13 -0.78
CA ILE A 205 1.50 -0.82 -1.88
C ILE A 205 2.60 -0.64 -2.91
N THR A 206 2.94 -1.71 -3.61
CA THR A 206 3.82 -1.66 -4.78
C THR A 206 2.99 -1.76 -6.05
N ILE A 207 3.21 -0.84 -6.99
CA ILE A 207 2.62 -0.87 -8.34
C ILE A 207 3.73 -0.97 -9.38
N VAL A 208 3.73 -2.04 -10.17
CA VAL A 208 4.67 -2.28 -11.29
C VAL A 208 4.03 -2.11 -12.65
#